data_AF-A0A929FC76-F1
#
_entry.id   AF-A0A929FC76-F1
#
_cell.length_a   1.000
_cell.length_b   1.000
_cell.length_c   1.000
_cell.angle_alpha   90.00
_cell.angle_beta   90.00
_cell.angle_gamma   90.00
#
_symmetry.space_group_name_H-M   'P 1'
#
loop_
_entity.id
_entity.type
_entity.pdbx_description
1 polymer ?
#
loop_
_entity_poly.entity_id
_entity_poly.type
_entity_poly.pdbx_seq_one_letter_code
_entity_poly.pdbx_strand_id
1 'polypeptide(L)'
;MNKSKLFYLKNGMLGANFIANFIGVFLVNNLILRAGEPIPNELVDIPVVYWTNVLMGPFTFFFVCVMTLLYEKPTRHYLDALFRRPSIPENLKFKARRRLLNEPFVLIALDFSMWILSAIVWLTIHWAYDSGAQLVQRTLFNLLSTGLVTVTVAFFLLEHVLQKWLAPYFFPDGGLSAIPKTLRIRIQTRLIALLFACNLIPLISIILILNRILGSQQEPARALAKLQPAIIINALLFIGVGIFLTILVSRNLSIPFRDIIQTLHRIRNGRFDKRVQVISNDEIGYTGDAINEMTKGLIERERMQQSLNLAKEVQQNLLPKNNLKVNGFDIAGKSVYCDETGGDYYDFI
;
A
#
# COMPACT_ATOMS: atom_id res chain seq x y z
N MET A 1 -1.06 -16.36 17.76
CA MET A 1 -0.52 -14.96 17.74
C MET A 1 -0.15 -14.59 19.18
N ASN A 2 0.93 -13.82 19.45
CA ASN A 2 1.29 -13.36 20.81
C ASN A 2 0.78 -11.91 21.06
N LYS A 3 0.61 -11.50 22.32
CA LYS A 3 0.12 -10.16 22.73
C LYS A 3 0.95 -9.02 22.14
N SER A 4 2.28 -9.16 22.10
CA SER A 4 3.17 -8.17 21.48
C SER A 4 2.84 -7.98 19.99
N LYS A 5 2.67 -9.09 19.25
CA LYS A 5 2.31 -9.04 17.83
C LYS A 5 0.94 -8.40 17.59
N LEU A 6 -0.04 -8.70 18.44
CA LEU A 6 -1.35 -8.05 18.40
C LEU A 6 -1.24 -6.53 18.59
N PHE A 7 -0.41 -6.08 19.54
CA PHE A 7 -0.17 -4.65 19.77
C PHE A 7 0.43 -3.96 18.54
N TYR A 8 1.44 -4.58 17.90
CA TYR A 8 2.03 -4.05 16.68
C TYR A 8 1.03 -3.97 15.52
N LEU A 9 0.20 -5.00 15.32
CA LEU A 9 -0.82 -4.98 14.26
C LEU A 9 -1.85 -3.87 14.51
N LYS A 10 -2.30 -3.70 15.75
CA LYS A 10 -3.29 -2.67 16.09
C LYS A 10 -2.79 -1.24 15.91
N ASN A 11 -1.51 -0.98 16.16
CA ASN A 11 -0.96 0.37 16.16
C ASN A 11 -0.09 0.68 14.93
N GLY A 12 0.01 -0.25 13.97
CA GLY A 12 0.84 -0.08 12.78
C GLY A 12 0.42 1.12 11.94
N MET A 13 -0.88 1.25 11.65
CA MET A 13 -1.41 2.33 10.80
C MET A 13 -1.28 3.68 11.49
N LEU A 14 -1.74 3.78 12.74
CA LEU A 14 -1.54 4.96 13.58
C LEU A 14 -0.06 5.39 13.66
N GLY A 15 0.86 4.45 13.89
CA GLY A 15 2.30 4.73 13.97
C GLY A 15 2.87 5.23 12.64
N ALA A 16 2.48 4.61 11.52
CA ALA A 16 2.85 5.06 10.18
C ALA A 16 2.35 6.49 9.89
N ASN A 17 1.10 6.79 10.23
CA ASN A 17 0.53 8.13 10.03
C ASN A 17 1.24 9.18 10.89
N PHE A 18 1.56 8.83 12.14
CA PHE A 18 2.30 9.70 13.04
C PHE A 18 3.69 10.02 12.50
N ILE A 19 4.43 9.02 12.00
CA ILE A 19 5.75 9.21 11.38
C ILE A 19 5.65 10.13 10.17
N ALA A 20 4.64 9.93 9.31
CA ALA A 20 4.44 10.78 8.13
C ALA A 20 4.19 12.25 8.50
N ASN A 21 3.28 12.51 9.45
CA ASN A 21 2.99 13.86 9.92
C ASN A 21 4.20 14.50 10.63
N PHE A 22 4.98 13.71 11.36
CA PHE A 22 6.23 14.18 11.96
C PHE A 22 7.25 14.61 10.89
N ILE A 23 7.42 13.83 9.81
CA ILE A 23 8.25 14.21 8.66
C ILE A 23 7.73 15.52 8.04
N GLY A 24 6.42 15.67 7.90
CA GLY A 24 5.77 16.89 7.42
C GLY A 24 6.10 18.12 8.24
N VAL A 25 5.86 18.07 9.56
CA VAL A 25 6.18 19.17 10.48
C VAL A 25 7.67 19.49 10.48
N PHE A 26 8.52 18.47 10.47
CA PHE A 26 9.96 18.66 10.35
C PHE A 26 10.32 19.40 9.06
N LEU A 27 9.71 19.03 7.93
CA LEU A 27 9.95 19.67 6.64
C LEU A 27 9.49 21.14 6.65
N VAL A 28 8.27 21.44 7.11
CA VAL A 28 7.80 22.84 7.28
C VAL A 28 8.75 23.65 8.13
N ASN A 29 9.11 23.14 9.31
CA ASN A 29 9.94 23.88 10.26
C ASN A 29 11.31 24.19 9.66
N ASN A 30 11.93 23.27 8.92
CA ASN A 30 13.20 23.54 8.26
C ASN A 30 13.04 24.49 7.05
N LEU A 31 11.95 24.38 6.28
CA LEU A 31 11.66 25.32 5.19
C LEU A 31 11.41 26.75 5.70
N ILE A 32 10.75 26.90 6.85
CA ILE A 32 10.46 28.20 7.46
C ILE A 32 11.67 28.77 8.21
N LEU A 33 12.37 27.97 9.03
CA LEU A 33 13.41 28.46 9.93
C LEU A 33 14.82 28.50 9.32
N ARG A 34 15.13 27.60 8.38
CA ARG A 34 16.49 27.45 7.83
C ARG A 34 16.61 27.85 6.37
N ALA A 35 15.59 27.57 5.56
CA ALA A 35 15.50 28.07 4.19
C ALA A 35 14.69 29.39 4.09
N GLY A 36 14.06 29.82 5.20
CA GLY A 36 13.20 30.99 5.33
C GLY A 36 13.78 32.09 6.22
N GLU A 37 13.29 33.32 6.08
CA GLU A 37 13.39 34.27 7.20
C GLU A 37 12.26 33.97 8.20
N PRO A 38 12.54 33.95 9.52
CA PRO A 38 11.52 33.71 10.52
C PRO A 38 10.37 34.71 10.40
N ILE A 39 9.20 34.35 10.93
CA ILE A 39 8.08 35.29 11.04
C ILE A 39 8.59 36.52 11.80
N PRO A 40 8.31 37.76 11.34
CA PRO A 40 8.77 38.96 12.02
C PRO A 40 8.40 38.94 13.50
N ASN A 41 9.32 39.32 14.38
CA ASN A 41 9.11 39.25 15.83
C ASN A 41 7.84 40.03 16.26
N GLU A 42 7.55 41.15 15.60
CA GLU A 42 6.34 41.96 15.81
C GLU A 42 5.04 41.19 15.61
N LEU A 43 5.01 40.22 14.69
CA LEU A 43 3.85 39.34 14.47
C LEU A 43 3.80 38.21 15.50
N VAL A 44 4.95 37.73 15.97
CA VAL A 44 5.04 36.64 16.95
C VAL A 44 4.58 37.08 18.33
N ASP A 45 4.82 38.34 18.69
CA ASP A 45 4.42 38.91 19.98
C ASP A 45 2.90 39.14 20.10
N ILE A 46 2.16 39.07 18.98
CA ILE A 46 0.70 39.17 18.98
C ILE A 46 0.12 37.91 19.65
N PRO A 47 -0.67 38.04 20.74
CA PRO A 47 -1.14 36.89 21.51
C PRO A 47 -1.88 35.84 20.67
N VAL A 48 -2.70 36.28 19.71
CA VAL A 48 -3.45 35.38 18.83
C VAL A 48 -2.50 34.56 17.94
N VAL A 49 -1.44 35.17 17.40
CA VAL A 49 -0.46 34.50 16.56
C VAL A 49 0.37 33.52 17.38
N TYR A 50 0.83 33.94 18.56
CA TYR A 50 1.57 33.10 19.49
C TYR A 50 0.79 31.84 19.88
N TRP A 51 -0.43 31.99 20.40
CA TRP A 51 -1.24 30.86 20.84
C TRP A 51 -1.65 29.95 19.69
N THR A 52 -1.90 30.51 18.50
CA THR A 52 -2.17 29.71 17.30
C THR A 52 -0.97 28.84 16.95
N ASN A 53 0.24 29.40 16.94
CA ASN A 53 1.47 28.67 16.64
C ASN A 53 1.73 27.54 17.65
N VAL A 54 1.52 27.79 18.95
CA VAL A 54 1.74 26.81 20.02
C VAL A 54 0.69 25.70 20.02
N LEU A 55 -0.58 26.03 19.80
CA LEU A 55 -1.69 25.08 19.95
C LEU A 55 -2.01 24.27 18.69
N MET A 56 -1.78 24.82 17.50
CA MET A 56 -2.19 24.17 16.23
C MET A 56 -1.53 22.81 16.03
N GLY A 57 -0.22 22.69 16.30
CA GLY A 57 0.51 21.43 16.19
C GLY A 57 -0.06 20.33 17.09
N PRO A 58 -0.07 20.51 18.42
CA PRO A 58 -0.65 19.53 19.35
C PRO A 58 -2.12 19.20 19.04
N PHE A 59 -2.91 20.20 18.66
CA PHE A 59 -4.31 20.01 18.28
C PHE A 59 -4.46 19.08 17.07
N THR A 60 -3.71 19.33 15.99
CA THR A 60 -3.80 18.50 14.77
C THR A 60 -3.38 17.06 15.04
N PHE A 61 -2.27 16.82 15.75
CA PHE A 61 -1.86 15.47 16.13
C PHE A 61 -2.90 14.76 17.02
N PHE A 62 -3.44 15.45 18.01
CA PHE A 62 -4.46 14.89 18.89
C PHE A 62 -5.73 14.55 18.10
N PHE A 63 -6.21 15.47 17.27
CA PHE A 63 -7.40 15.27 16.44
C PHE A 63 -7.23 14.08 15.49
N VAL A 64 -6.12 14.04 14.74
CA VAL A 64 -5.81 12.95 13.81
C VAL A 64 -5.73 11.60 14.53
N CYS A 65 -5.07 11.55 15.69
CA CYS A 65 -4.96 10.36 16.51
C CYS A 65 -6.33 9.85 16.98
N VAL A 66 -7.15 10.73 17.54
CA VAL A 66 -8.51 10.38 18.01
C VAL A 66 -9.37 9.88 16.85
N MET A 67 -9.39 10.59 15.72
CA MET A 67 -10.18 10.20 14.55
C MET A 67 -9.71 8.88 13.94
N THR A 68 -8.41 8.62 13.92
CA THR A 68 -7.83 7.34 13.51
C THR A 68 -8.32 6.21 14.41
N LEU A 69 -8.22 6.37 15.73
CA LEU A 69 -8.68 5.37 16.70
C LEU A 69 -10.19 5.11 16.60
N LEU A 70 -10.99 6.15 16.35
CA LEU A 70 -12.43 6.02 16.11
C LEU A 70 -12.71 5.23 14.82
N TYR A 71 -11.98 5.50 13.76
CA TYR A 71 -12.10 4.80 12.47
C TYR A 71 -11.68 3.33 12.58
N GLU A 72 -10.59 3.06 13.30
CA GLU A 72 -9.99 1.74 13.51
C GLU A 72 -10.79 0.83 14.48
N LYS A 73 -11.86 1.32 15.12
CA LYS A 73 -12.67 0.50 16.06
C LYS A 73 -13.03 -0.90 15.50
N PRO A 74 -13.55 -1.04 14.26
CA PRO A 74 -13.89 -2.36 13.71
C PRO A 74 -12.68 -3.24 13.40
N THR A 75 -11.57 -2.67 12.92
CA THR A 75 -10.34 -3.41 12.58
C THR A 75 -9.65 -3.89 13.84
N ARG A 76 -9.58 -3.05 14.89
CA ARG A 76 -9.06 -3.44 16.21
C ARG A 76 -9.91 -4.52 16.87
N HIS A 77 -11.25 -4.43 16.77
CA HIS A 77 -12.15 -5.45 17.31
C HIS A 77 -12.02 -6.79 16.57
N TYR A 78 -11.83 -6.76 15.24
CA TYR A 78 -11.52 -7.96 14.46
C TYR A 78 -10.20 -8.60 14.89
N LEU A 79 -9.15 -7.80 15.10
CA LEU A 79 -7.86 -8.31 15.60
C LEU A 79 -7.95 -8.92 17.00
N ASP A 80 -8.77 -8.35 17.90
CA ASP A 80 -9.05 -8.95 19.21
C ASP A 80 -9.81 -10.27 19.08
N ALA A 81 -10.80 -10.33 18.20
CA ALA A 81 -11.55 -11.56 17.94
C ALA A 81 -10.64 -12.64 17.37
N LEU A 82 -9.75 -12.30 16.43
CA LEU A 82 -8.75 -13.22 15.88
C LEU A 82 -7.77 -13.75 16.94
N PHE A 83 -7.50 -12.97 17.99
CA PHE A 83 -6.63 -13.39 19.09
C PHE A 83 -7.35 -14.24 20.14
N ARG A 84 -8.63 -13.94 20.44
CA ARG A 84 -9.36 -14.49 21.61
C ARG A 84 -10.45 -15.50 21.28
N ARG A 85 -11.03 -15.47 20.07
CA ARG A 85 -12.25 -16.22 19.74
C ARG A 85 -12.00 -17.28 18.66
N PRO A 86 -12.60 -18.47 18.78
CA PRO A 86 -12.54 -19.49 17.74
C PRO A 86 -13.43 -19.16 16.52
N SER A 87 -14.49 -18.34 16.69
CA SER A 87 -15.37 -17.91 15.59
C SER A 87 -15.55 -16.40 15.55
N ILE A 88 -15.42 -15.82 14.36
CA ILE A 88 -15.54 -14.39 14.10
C ILE A 88 -16.85 -14.16 13.32
N PRO A 89 -17.76 -13.29 13.78
CA PRO A 89 -18.96 -12.94 13.03
C PRO A 89 -18.63 -12.42 11.62
N GLU A 90 -19.31 -12.94 10.58
CA GLU A 90 -19.04 -12.56 9.19
C GLU A 90 -19.29 -11.06 8.92
N ASN A 91 -20.29 -10.47 9.59
CA ASN A 91 -20.53 -9.02 9.50
C ASN A 91 -19.34 -8.18 10.00
N LEU A 92 -18.67 -8.61 11.08
CA LEU A 92 -17.49 -7.96 11.62
C LEU A 92 -16.30 -8.14 10.69
N LYS A 93 -16.07 -9.36 10.19
CA LYS A 93 -15.00 -9.68 9.24
C LYS A 93 -15.12 -8.83 7.97
N PHE A 94 -16.31 -8.76 7.38
CA PHE A 94 -16.58 -7.93 6.21
C PHE A 94 -16.35 -6.43 6.49
N LYS A 95 -16.90 -5.91 7.59
CA LYS A 95 -16.76 -4.49 7.97
C LYS A 95 -15.29 -4.12 8.22
N ALA A 96 -14.54 -4.99 8.88
CA ALA A 96 -13.13 -4.78 9.21
C ALA A 96 -12.26 -4.81 7.95
N ARG A 97 -12.44 -5.82 7.08
CA ARG A 97 -11.76 -5.91 5.77
C ARG A 97 -12.00 -4.68 4.90
N ARG A 98 -13.24 -4.21 4.79
CA ARG A 98 -13.58 -3.01 4.02
C ARG A 98 -12.97 -1.73 4.63
N ARG A 99 -13.01 -1.60 5.96
CA ARG A 99 -12.41 -0.43 6.65
C ARG A 99 -10.89 -0.39 6.45
N LEU A 100 -10.22 -1.53 6.60
CA LEU A 100 -8.77 -1.65 6.39
C LEU A 100 -8.36 -1.23 4.98
N LEU A 101 -9.03 -1.73 3.94
CA LEU A 101 -8.68 -1.38 2.55
C LEU A 101 -8.89 0.11 2.22
N ASN A 102 -9.81 0.78 2.90
CA ASN A 102 -10.05 2.22 2.74
C ASN A 102 -9.23 3.09 3.70
N GLU A 103 -8.57 2.48 4.68
CA GLU A 103 -7.89 3.19 5.77
C GLU A 103 -6.81 4.17 5.27
N PRO A 104 -5.91 3.80 4.33
CA PRO A 104 -4.93 4.75 3.80
C PRO A 104 -5.58 6.01 3.25
N PHE A 105 -6.71 5.88 2.53
CA PHE A 105 -7.42 6.99 1.91
C PHE A 105 -8.11 7.91 2.92
N VAL A 106 -8.70 7.33 3.95
CA VAL A 106 -9.35 8.12 5.01
C VAL A 106 -8.32 8.90 5.80
N LEU A 107 -7.18 8.27 6.14
CA LEU A 107 -6.14 8.94 6.91
C LEU A 107 -5.45 10.05 6.10
N ILE A 108 -5.13 9.82 4.82
CA ILE A 108 -4.58 10.91 4.02
C ILE A 108 -5.58 12.06 3.79
N ALA A 109 -6.88 11.76 3.65
CA ALA A 109 -7.89 12.80 3.51
C ALA A 109 -8.02 13.63 4.80
N LEU A 110 -7.94 12.96 5.96
CA LEU A 110 -7.91 13.58 7.27
C LEU A 110 -6.68 14.49 7.42
N ASP A 111 -5.49 13.98 7.12
CA ASP A 111 -4.25 14.74 7.17
C ASP A 111 -4.31 15.96 6.21
N PHE A 112 -4.73 15.73 4.98
CA PHE A 112 -4.87 16.80 3.98
C PHE A 112 -5.83 17.90 4.45
N SER A 113 -6.94 17.52 5.09
CA SER A 113 -7.89 18.48 5.66
C SER A 113 -7.28 19.34 6.77
N MET A 114 -6.38 18.78 7.60
CA MET A 114 -5.67 19.52 8.65
C MET A 114 -4.65 20.50 8.05
N TRP A 115 -3.99 20.12 6.95
CA TRP A 115 -3.10 21.00 6.22
C TRP A 115 -3.84 22.17 5.58
N ILE A 116 -5.00 21.92 4.97
CA ILE A 116 -5.87 22.97 4.42
C ILE A 116 -6.37 23.88 5.54
N LEU A 117 -6.83 23.33 6.66
CA LEU A 117 -7.27 24.10 7.81
C LEU A 117 -6.15 25.01 8.32
N SER A 118 -4.93 24.48 8.44
CA SER A 118 -3.75 25.25 8.82
C SER A 118 -3.47 26.38 7.83
N ALA A 119 -3.57 26.10 6.52
CA ALA A 119 -3.41 27.11 5.48
C ALA A 119 -4.44 28.24 5.60
N ILE A 120 -5.71 27.91 5.82
CA ILE A 120 -6.79 28.90 5.98
C ILE A 120 -6.54 29.76 7.22
N VAL A 121 -6.20 29.15 8.35
CA VAL A 121 -5.96 29.88 9.61
C VAL A 121 -4.79 30.85 9.45
N TRP A 122 -3.65 30.37 8.92
CA TRP A 122 -2.47 31.22 8.73
C TRP A 122 -2.69 32.31 7.68
N LEU A 123 -3.43 32.02 6.62
CA LEU A 123 -3.76 33.00 5.59
C LEU A 123 -4.67 34.11 6.15
N THR A 124 -5.63 33.74 6.99
CA THR A 124 -6.53 34.67 7.66
C THR A 124 -5.77 35.58 8.62
N ILE A 125 -4.81 35.02 9.38
CA ILE A 125 -3.92 35.81 10.25
C ILE A 125 -3.12 36.82 9.42
N HIS A 126 -2.46 36.37 8.36
CA HIS A 126 -1.64 37.28 7.54
C HIS A 126 -2.46 38.38 6.87
N TRP A 127 -3.69 38.07 6.47
CA TRP A 127 -4.62 39.06 5.91
C TRP A 127 -5.12 40.05 6.99
N ALA A 128 -5.47 39.57 8.18
CA ALA A 128 -5.99 40.40 9.26
C ALA A 128 -4.96 41.39 9.84
N TYR A 129 -3.67 41.03 9.81
CA TYR A 129 -2.57 41.84 10.32
C TYR A 129 -1.72 42.48 9.21
N ASP A 130 -2.24 42.54 7.98
CA ASP A 130 -1.59 43.14 6.81
C ASP A 130 -0.10 42.78 6.67
N SER A 131 0.23 41.48 6.77
CA SER A 131 1.62 41.02 6.83
C SER A 131 2.37 41.10 5.49
N GLY A 132 1.78 41.72 4.47
CA GLY A 132 2.32 41.84 3.12
C GLY A 132 2.07 40.61 2.23
N ALA A 133 1.84 40.87 0.93
CA ALA A 133 1.51 39.85 -0.08
C ALA A 133 2.59 38.76 -0.23
N GLN A 134 3.87 39.12 -0.02
CA GLN A 134 4.98 38.18 -0.13
C GLN A 134 4.96 37.12 0.99
N LEU A 135 4.62 37.51 2.23
CA LEU A 135 4.53 36.58 3.35
C LEU A 135 3.32 35.66 3.21
N VAL A 136 2.19 36.21 2.77
CA VAL A 136 0.97 35.47 2.42
C VAL A 136 1.27 34.36 1.40
N GLN A 137 1.87 34.71 0.26
CA GLN A 137 2.18 33.75 -0.80
C GLN A 137 3.14 32.66 -0.32
N ARG A 138 4.14 33.04 0.49
CA ARG A 138 5.13 32.11 1.07
C ARG A 138 4.47 31.10 2.00
N THR A 139 3.67 31.58 2.95
CA THR A 139 3.01 30.73 3.94
C THR A 139 2.03 29.78 3.27
N LEU A 140 1.26 30.27 2.30
CA LEU A 140 0.35 29.44 1.49
C LEU A 140 1.11 28.31 0.78
N PHE A 141 2.20 28.65 0.06
CA PHE A 141 2.98 27.64 -0.65
C PHE A 141 3.60 26.62 0.30
N ASN A 142 4.22 27.05 1.39
CA ASN A 142 4.87 26.15 2.35
C ASN A 142 3.88 25.15 2.97
N LEU A 143 2.68 25.61 3.32
CA LEU A 143 1.64 24.75 3.91
C LEU A 143 1.06 23.77 2.88
N LEU A 144 0.81 24.22 1.64
CA LEU A 144 0.27 23.34 0.59
C LEU A 144 1.30 22.32 0.10
N SER A 145 2.53 22.77 -0.18
CA SER A 145 3.61 21.88 -0.64
C SER A 145 3.96 20.84 0.42
N THR A 146 4.11 21.26 1.68
CA THR A 146 4.43 20.31 2.75
C THR A 146 3.25 19.41 3.06
N GLY A 147 2.01 19.91 3.00
CA GLY A 147 0.82 19.08 3.11
C GLY A 147 0.77 17.99 2.04
N LEU A 148 1.07 18.34 0.79
CA LEU A 148 1.11 17.39 -0.33
C LEU A 148 2.22 16.33 -0.16
N VAL A 149 3.42 16.73 0.28
CA VAL A 149 4.51 15.79 0.58
C VAL A 149 4.13 14.88 1.75
N THR A 150 3.57 15.44 2.81
CA THR A 150 3.14 14.71 4.01
C THR A 150 2.11 13.64 3.67
N VAL A 151 1.09 14.01 2.90
CA VAL A 151 0.04 13.10 2.43
C VAL A 151 0.62 12.01 1.53
N THR A 152 1.58 12.35 0.66
CA THR A 152 2.25 11.36 -0.20
C THR A 152 3.05 10.35 0.64
N VAL A 153 3.82 10.84 1.63
CA VAL A 153 4.57 10.00 2.57
C VAL A 153 3.63 9.13 3.40
N ALA A 154 2.56 9.71 3.92
CA ALA A 154 1.52 8.99 4.68
C ALA A 154 0.91 7.87 3.84
N PHE A 155 0.48 8.17 2.61
CA PHE A 155 -0.09 7.18 1.70
C PHE A 155 0.82 5.95 1.55
N PHE A 156 2.09 6.16 1.18
CA PHE A 156 3.00 5.04 0.94
C PHE A 156 3.40 4.29 2.22
N LEU A 157 3.49 4.97 3.37
CA LEU A 157 3.78 4.33 4.65
C LEU A 157 2.60 3.47 5.11
N LEU A 158 1.39 4.01 5.02
CA LEU A 158 0.15 3.31 5.34
C LEU A 158 -0.05 2.12 4.41
N GLU A 159 0.21 2.28 3.12
CA GLU A 159 0.16 1.18 2.15
C GLU A 159 1.20 0.10 2.48
N HIS A 160 2.43 0.48 2.83
CA HIS A 160 3.46 -0.47 3.22
C HIS A 160 3.05 -1.29 4.46
N VAL A 161 2.51 -0.63 5.48
CA VAL A 161 2.01 -1.29 6.69
C VAL A 161 0.83 -2.20 6.37
N LEU A 162 -0.13 -1.71 5.57
CA LEU A 162 -1.29 -2.49 5.16
C LEU A 162 -0.86 -3.77 4.44
N GLN A 163 -0.05 -3.66 3.38
CA GLN A 163 0.36 -4.80 2.57
C GLN A 163 1.23 -5.79 3.35
N LYS A 164 2.22 -5.27 4.09
CA LYS A 164 3.23 -6.12 4.74
C LYS A 164 2.76 -6.72 6.06
N TRP A 165 2.01 -5.96 6.86
CA TRP A 165 1.68 -6.35 8.23
C TRP A 165 0.22 -6.79 8.39
N LEU A 166 -0.73 -6.12 7.75
CA LEU A 166 -2.16 -6.34 8.02
C LEU A 166 -2.82 -7.29 7.01
N ALA A 167 -2.57 -7.13 5.71
CA ALA A 167 -3.19 -7.92 4.65
C ALA A 167 -3.07 -9.45 4.89
N PRO A 168 -1.92 -10.01 5.31
CA PRO A 168 -1.81 -11.44 5.58
C PRO A 168 -2.77 -11.99 6.66
N TYR A 169 -3.22 -11.16 7.61
CA TYR A 169 -4.13 -11.58 8.69
C TYR A 169 -5.60 -11.33 8.36
N PHE A 170 -5.86 -10.32 7.53
CA PHE A 170 -7.22 -10.00 7.11
C PHE A 170 -7.63 -10.82 5.89
N PHE A 171 -6.68 -11.15 5.01
CA PHE A 171 -6.90 -11.84 3.73
C PHE A 171 -5.89 -12.99 3.53
N PRO A 172 -5.91 -14.03 4.39
CA PRO A 172 -4.98 -15.15 4.27
C PRO A 172 -5.12 -15.89 2.93
N ASP A 173 -6.33 -15.95 2.38
CA ASP A 173 -6.66 -16.61 1.12
C ASP A 173 -6.71 -15.64 -0.09
N GLY A 174 -6.32 -14.37 0.10
CA GLY A 174 -6.47 -13.33 -0.93
C GLY A 174 -7.89 -12.77 -1.03
N GLY A 175 -8.31 -12.38 -2.24
CA GLY A 175 -9.65 -11.87 -2.51
C GLY A 175 -9.89 -10.41 -2.08
N LEU A 176 -8.83 -9.60 -2.02
CA LEU A 176 -8.94 -8.16 -1.74
C LEU A 176 -9.82 -7.46 -2.79
N SER A 177 -9.72 -7.92 -4.03
CA SER A 177 -10.47 -7.47 -5.21
C SER A 177 -11.98 -7.78 -5.15
N ALA A 178 -12.42 -8.68 -4.26
CA ALA A 178 -13.83 -9.03 -4.12
C ALA A 178 -14.60 -8.14 -3.14
N ILE A 179 -13.89 -7.35 -2.31
CA ILE A 179 -14.55 -6.49 -1.31
C ILE A 179 -15.16 -5.26 -2.02
N PRO A 180 -16.49 -5.05 -1.94
CA PRO A 180 -17.12 -3.91 -2.59
C PRO A 180 -16.90 -2.62 -1.81
N LYS A 181 -17.04 -1.48 -2.49
CA LYS A 181 -16.88 -0.13 -1.92
C LYS A 181 -15.47 0.09 -1.31
N THR A 182 -14.45 -0.36 -2.03
CA THR A 182 -13.04 -0.09 -1.71
C THR A 182 -12.40 0.76 -2.79
N LEU A 183 -11.62 1.75 -2.40
CA LEU A 183 -10.82 2.53 -3.34
C LEU A 183 -9.64 1.69 -3.85
N ARG A 184 -9.31 1.88 -5.13
CA ARG A 184 -8.18 1.22 -5.81
C ARG A 184 -7.38 2.28 -6.55
N ILE A 185 -6.06 2.28 -6.34
CA ILE A 185 -5.15 3.15 -7.07
C ILE A 185 -4.32 2.29 -8.00
N ARG A 186 -4.25 2.72 -9.26
CA ARG A 186 -3.39 2.12 -10.27
C ARG A 186 -1.93 2.34 -9.94
N ILE A 187 -1.07 1.38 -10.26
CA ILE A 187 0.40 1.54 -10.07
C ILE A 187 0.91 2.82 -10.74
N GLN A 188 0.39 3.14 -11.93
CA GLN A 188 0.75 4.36 -12.67
C GLN A 188 0.49 5.64 -11.85
N THR A 189 -0.67 5.74 -11.21
CA THR A 189 -1.04 6.89 -10.38
C THR A 189 -0.09 7.04 -9.19
N ARG A 190 0.36 5.93 -8.60
CA ARG A 190 1.37 5.95 -7.53
C ARG A 190 2.71 6.50 -8.02
N LEU A 191 3.18 6.04 -9.18
CA LEU A 191 4.44 6.50 -9.78
C LEU A 191 4.37 7.99 -10.16
N ILE A 192 3.22 8.46 -10.65
CA ILE A 192 2.98 9.87 -10.90
C ILE A 192 3.06 10.66 -9.59
N ALA A 193 2.35 10.24 -8.53
CA ALA A 193 2.42 10.92 -7.23
C ALA A 193 3.87 11.00 -6.69
N LEU A 194 4.65 9.94 -6.84
CA LEU A 194 6.08 9.92 -6.49
C LEU A 194 6.88 10.95 -7.32
N LEU A 195 6.64 11.02 -8.63
CA LEU A 195 7.31 11.99 -9.51
C LEU A 195 7.03 13.44 -9.06
N PHE A 196 5.77 13.76 -8.81
CA PHE A 196 5.35 15.09 -8.35
C PHE A 196 5.99 15.44 -7.00
N ALA A 197 5.95 14.52 -6.03
CA ALA A 197 6.50 14.75 -4.70
C ALA A 197 8.03 14.92 -4.70
N CYS A 198 8.75 14.14 -5.51
CA CYS A 198 10.21 14.13 -5.52
C CYS A 198 10.85 15.15 -6.48
N ASN A 199 10.10 15.68 -7.45
CA ASN A 199 10.68 16.57 -8.47
C ASN A 199 9.96 17.91 -8.51
N LEU A 200 8.64 17.92 -8.74
CA LEU A 200 7.91 19.16 -8.98
C LEU A 200 7.89 20.05 -7.73
N ILE A 201 7.58 19.45 -6.57
CA ILE A 201 7.54 20.20 -5.31
C ILE A 201 8.91 20.79 -4.95
N PRO A 202 10.02 20.02 -4.94
CA PRO A 202 11.34 20.59 -4.68
C PRO A 202 11.74 21.69 -5.69
N LEU A 203 11.43 21.51 -6.98
CA LEU A 203 11.73 22.51 -8.00
C LEU A 203 10.99 23.83 -7.72
N ILE A 204 9.68 23.76 -7.47
CA ILE A 204 8.90 24.96 -7.15
C ILE A 204 9.40 25.59 -5.85
N SER A 205 9.75 24.78 -4.85
CA SER A 205 10.35 25.27 -3.58
C SER A 205 11.62 26.08 -3.84
N ILE A 206 12.53 25.57 -4.69
CA ILE A 206 13.77 26.29 -5.06
C ILE A 206 13.47 27.61 -5.78
N ILE A 207 12.54 27.60 -6.75
CA ILE A 207 12.16 28.80 -7.49
C ILE A 207 11.62 29.88 -6.54
N LEU A 208 10.80 29.50 -5.57
CA LEU A 208 10.24 30.43 -4.59
C LEU A 208 11.28 30.95 -3.60
N ILE A 209 12.23 30.11 -3.17
CA ILE A 209 13.39 30.54 -2.37
C ILE A 209 14.19 31.59 -3.16
N LEU A 210 14.43 31.33 -4.45
CA LEU A 210 15.22 32.19 -5.33
C LEU A 210 14.54 33.56 -5.54
N ASN A 211 13.27 33.56 -5.94
CA ASN A 211 12.49 34.79 -6.13
C ASN A 211 12.40 35.61 -4.83
N ARG A 212 12.28 34.95 -3.67
CA ARG A 212 12.19 35.64 -2.38
C ARG A 212 13.49 36.33 -2.01
N ILE A 213 14.63 35.62 -2.08
CA ILE A 213 15.91 36.19 -1.62
C ILE A 213 16.39 37.28 -2.58
N LEU A 214 16.21 37.10 -3.90
CA LEU A 214 16.54 38.15 -4.88
C LEU A 214 15.63 39.37 -4.78
N GLY A 215 14.35 39.19 -4.45
CA GLY A 215 13.40 40.31 -4.32
C GLY A 215 13.50 41.09 -3.00
N SER A 216 14.13 40.54 -1.96
CA SER A 216 14.20 41.17 -0.62
C SER A 216 15.56 41.78 -0.30
N GLN A 217 16.64 41.35 -0.97
CA GLN A 217 17.99 41.78 -0.66
C GLN A 217 18.49 42.78 -1.71
N GLN A 218 18.80 44.00 -1.28
CA GLN A 218 19.37 45.05 -2.13
C GLN A 218 20.86 44.81 -2.44
N GLU A 219 21.58 44.13 -1.54
CA GLU A 219 23.00 43.81 -1.71
C GLU A 219 23.20 42.39 -2.30
N PRO A 220 23.81 42.26 -3.50
CA PRO A 220 24.01 40.96 -4.14
C PRO A 220 24.83 39.96 -3.31
N ALA A 221 25.84 40.45 -2.58
CA ALA A 221 26.70 39.60 -1.76
C ALA A 221 25.94 38.92 -0.60
N ARG A 222 25.04 39.66 0.06
CA ARG A 222 24.20 39.10 1.14
C ARG A 222 23.14 38.15 0.60
N ALA A 223 22.57 38.47 -0.57
CA ALA A 223 21.63 37.59 -1.26
C ALA A 223 22.28 36.23 -1.55
N LEU A 224 23.48 36.23 -2.12
CA LEU A 224 24.21 34.99 -2.43
C LEU A 224 24.55 34.17 -1.19
N ALA A 225 25.01 34.84 -0.11
CA ALA A 225 25.36 34.20 1.16
C ALA A 225 24.14 33.51 1.84
N LYS A 226 22.92 34.03 1.64
CA LYS A 226 21.67 33.41 2.13
C LYS A 226 21.13 32.34 1.17
N LEU A 227 21.26 32.54 -0.14
CA LEU A 227 20.76 31.62 -1.18
C LEU A 227 21.44 30.26 -1.11
N GLN A 228 22.77 30.24 -1.03
CA GLN A 228 23.56 29.02 -1.07
C GLN A 228 23.15 28.00 0.01
N PRO A 229 23.14 28.34 1.32
CA PRO A 229 22.73 27.39 2.35
C PRO A 229 21.24 27.01 2.25
N ALA A 230 20.35 27.94 1.85
CA ALA A 230 18.93 27.65 1.71
C ALA A 230 18.65 26.60 0.63
N ILE A 231 19.31 26.73 -0.53
CA ILE A 231 19.18 25.77 -1.64
C ILE A 231 19.77 24.41 -1.25
N ILE A 232 20.95 24.38 -0.62
CA ILE A 232 21.58 23.14 -0.17
C ILE A 232 20.70 22.40 0.84
N ILE A 233 20.20 23.08 1.87
CA ILE A 233 19.33 22.47 2.88
C ILE A 233 18.05 21.94 2.24
N ASN A 234 17.41 22.74 1.38
CA ASN A 234 16.20 22.30 0.66
C ASN A 234 16.48 21.07 -0.21
N ALA A 235 17.57 21.06 -0.98
CA ALA A 235 17.96 19.93 -1.81
C ALA A 235 18.20 18.66 -0.98
N LEU A 236 18.97 18.75 0.11
CA LEU A 236 19.24 17.61 0.99
C LEU A 236 17.96 17.04 1.63
N LEU A 237 17.05 17.91 2.07
CA LEU A 237 15.77 17.49 2.64
C LEU A 237 14.93 16.70 1.62
N PHE A 238 14.75 17.25 0.42
CA PHE A 238 13.94 16.60 -0.61
C PHE A 238 14.61 15.36 -1.20
N ILE A 239 15.95 15.31 -1.28
CA ILE A 239 16.68 14.08 -1.63
C ILE A 239 16.43 13.01 -0.55
N GLY A 240 16.52 13.36 0.73
CA GLY A 240 16.26 12.43 1.83
C GLY A 240 14.84 11.85 1.78
N VAL A 241 13.83 12.72 1.60
CA VAL A 241 12.43 12.30 1.43
C VAL A 241 12.26 11.46 0.17
N GLY A 242 12.90 11.84 -0.94
CA GLY A 242 12.81 11.13 -2.21
C GLY A 242 13.42 9.74 -2.16
N ILE A 243 14.59 9.57 -1.52
CA ILE A 243 15.21 8.27 -1.28
C ILE A 243 14.28 7.40 -0.41
N PHE A 244 13.75 7.97 0.67
CA PHE A 244 12.84 7.26 1.57
C PHE A 244 11.59 6.76 0.84
N LEU A 245 10.91 7.65 0.10
CA LEU A 245 9.74 7.29 -0.71
C LEU A 245 10.07 6.25 -1.78
N THR A 246 11.19 6.40 -2.48
CA THR A 246 11.61 5.47 -3.53
C THR A 246 11.84 4.06 -2.97
N ILE A 247 12.49 3.94 -1.81
CA ILE A 247 12.68 2.64 -1.13
C ILE A 247 11.33 2.01 -0.77
N LEU A 248 10.39 2.81 -0.29
CA LEU A 248 9.08 2.35 0.14
C LEU A 248 8.25 1.82 -1.04
N VAL A 249 8.17 2.60 -2.12
CA VAL A 249 7.47 2.22 -3.36
C VAL A 249 8.14 0.99 -3.99
N SER A 250 9.47 0.99 -4.08
CA SER A 250 10.21 -0.15 -4.63
C SER A 250 9.91 -1.43 -3.84
N ARG A 251 9.89 -1.39 -2.51
CA ARG A 251 9.55 -2.56 -1.68
C ARG A 251 8.11 -3.04 -1.90
N ASN A 252 7.15 -2.12 -1.96
CA ASN A 252 5.73 -2.47 -2.18
C ASN A 252 5.48 -3.13 -3.55
N LEU A 253 6.32 -2.82 -4.56
CA LEU A 253 6.24 -3.45 -5.88
C LEU A 253 7.08 -4.73 -5.97
N SER A 254 8.34 -4.68 -5.57
CA SER A 254 9.29 -5.78 -5.79
C SER A 254 8.98 -7.03 -4.96
N ILE A 255 8.40 -6.89 -3.77
CA ILE A 255 8.05 -8.05 -2.91
C ILE A 255 6.97 -8.91 -3.58
N PRO A 256 5.78 -8.39 -3.95
CA PRO A 256 4.75 -9.22 -4.57
C PRO A 256 5.17 -9.74 -5.95
N PHE A 257 5.92 -8.97 -6.75
CA PHE A 257 6.48 -9.49 -8.01
C PHE A 257 7.40 -10.68 -7.80
N ARG A 258 8.27 -10.63 -6.78
CA ARG A 258 9.14 -11.76 -6.44
C ARG A 258 8.34 -13.00 -6.05
N ASP A 259 7.26 -12.83 -5.28
CA ASP A 259 6.38 -13.93 -4.88
C ASP A 259 5.67 -14.57 -6.09
N ILE A 260 5.17 -13.73 -7.01
CA ILE A 260 4.56 -14.17 -8.28
C ILE A 260 5.58 -14.97 -9.11
N ILE A 261 6.77 -14.43 -9.33
CA ILE A 261 7.81 -15.08 -10.14
C ILE A 261 8.21 -16.43 -9.53
N GLN A 262 8.41 -16.49 -8.22
CA GLN A 262 8.76 -17.73 -7.52
C GLN A 262 7.63 -18.77 -7.63
N THR A 263 6.38 -18.34 -7.51
CA THR A 263 5.22 -19.23 -7.61
C THR A 263 5.06 -19.78 -9.03
N LEU A 264 5.16 -18.91 -10.05
CA LEU A 264 5.14 -19.33 -11.45
C LEU A 264 6.28 -20.31 -11.78
N HIS A 265 7.48 -20.09 -11.24
CA HIS A 265 8.59 -21.04 -11.43
C HIS A 265 8.31 -22.42 -10.83
N ARG A 266 7.58 -22.49 -9.69
CA ARG A 266 7.18 -23.78 -9.09
C ARG A 266 6.09 -24.46 -9.93
N ILE A 267 5.06 -23.71 -10.33
CA ILE A 267 3.98 -24.18 -11.20
C ILE A 267 4.54 -24.76 -12.50
N ARG A 268 5.48 -24.05 -13.14
CA ARG A 268 6.15 -24.49 -14.37
C ARG A 268 6.87 -25.85 -14.20
N ASN A 269 7.34 -26.15 -13.00
CA ASN A 269 8.02 -27.41 -12.68
C ASN A 269 7.05 -28.47 -12.12
N GLY A 270 5.73 -28.33 -12.34
CA GLY A 270 4.70 -29.26 -11.87
C GLY A 270 4.46 -29.23 -10.36
N ARG A 271 4.93 -28.20 -9.65
CA ARG A 271 4.74 -28.06 -8.19
C ARG A 271 3.68 -27.01 -7.89
N PHE A 272 2.51 -27.47 -7.43
CA PHE A 272 1.34 -26.64 -7.15
C PHE A 272 1.08 -26.42 -5.65
N ASP A 273 2.08 -26.66 -4.80
CA ASP A 273 1.99 -26.58 -3.34
C ASP A 273 1.98 -25.14 -2.80
N LYS A 274 2.39 -24.16 -3.62
CA LYS A 274 2.43 -22.75 -3.25
C LYS A 274 1.43 -21.95 -4.08
N ARG A 275 0.73 -21.04 -3.42
CA ARG A 275 -0.14 -20.02 -4.04
C ARG A 275 0.50 -18.64 -3.94
N VAL A 276 0.14 -17.75 -4.85
CA VAL A 276 0.52 -16.34 -4.79
C VAL A 276 -0.20 -15.70 -3.61
N GLN A 277 0.53 -15.05 -2.72
CA GLN A 277 -0.07 -14.32 -1.61
C GLN A 277 -0.55 -12.95 -2.07
N VAL A 278 -1.86 -12.78 -2.21
CA VAL A 278 -2.46 -11.53 -2.70
C VAL A 278 -2.56 -10.53 -1.56
N ILE A 279 -1.69 -9.51 -1.57
CA ILE A 279 -1.57 -8.50 -0.50
C ILE A 279 -1.96 -7.08 -0.92
N SER A 280 -2.24 -6.85 -2.21
CA SER A 280 -2.62 -5.53 -2.74
C SER A 280 -3.98 -5.56 -3.42
N ASN A 281 -4.66 -4.41 -3.46
CA ASN A 281 -5.98 -4.22 -4.09
C ASN A 281 -5.85 -3.41 -5.39
N ASP A 282 -4.93 -3.82 -6.26
CA ASP A 282 -4.55 -3.15 -7.51
C ASP A 282 -4.30 -4.18 -8.64
N GLU A 283 -3.64 -3.76 -9.72
CA GLU A 283 -3.33 -4.64 -10.86
C GLU A 283 -2.42 -5.82 -10.49
N ILE A 284 -1.51 -5.67 -9.52
CA ILE A 284 -0.65 -6.77 -9.03
C ILE A 284 -1.52 -7.77 -8.27
N GLY A 285 -2.40 -7.27 -7.41
CA GLY A 285 -3.33 -8.10 -6.66
C GLY A 285 -4.23 -8.95 -7.58
N TYR A 286 -4.83 -8.30 -8.57
CA TYR A 286 -5.65 -8.97 -9.59
C TYR A 286 -4.87 -10.04 -10.36
N THR A 287 -3.61 -9.75 -10.72
CA THR A 287 -2.74 -10.72 -11.39
C THR A 287 -2.48 -11.94 -10.50
N GLY A 288 -2.26 -11.72 -9.20
CA GLY A 288 -2.09 -12.80 -8.24
C GLY A 288 -3.34 -13.68 -8.09
N ASP A 289 -4.53 -13.07 -8.00
CA ASP A 289 -5.81 -13.80 -7.97
C ASP A 289 -5.98 -14.65 -9.25
N ALA A 290 -5.72 -14.07 -10.43
CA ALA A 290 -5.82 -14.77 -11.72
C ALA A 290 -4.85 -15.96 -11.84
N ILE A 291 -3.61 -15.82 -11.36
CA ILE A 291 -2.63 -16.92 -11.34
C ILE A 291 -3.12 -18.05 -10.42
N ASN A 292 -3.70 -17.72 -9.26
CA ASN A 292 -4.22 -18.72 -8.34
C ASN A 292 -5.40 -19.49 -8.94
N GLU A 293 -6.33 -18.82 -9.63
CA GLU A 293 -7.44 -19.49 -10.34
C GLU A 293 -6.93 -20.39 -11.48
N MET A 294 -5.97 -19.91 -12.28
CA MET A 294 -5.32 -20.74 -13.31
C MET A 294 -4.64 -21.98 -12.70
N THR A 295 -3.94 -21.81 -11.58
CA THR A 295 -3.26 -22.90 -10.87
C THR A 295 -4.26 -23.95 -10.38
N LYS A 296 -5.42 -23.51 -9.88
CA LYS A 296 -6.50 -24.42 -9.46
C LYS A 296 -7.01 -25.24 -10.66
N GLY A 297 -7.25 -24.60 -11.80
CA GLY A 297 -7.67 -25.30 -13.02
C GLY A 297 -6.63 -26.31 -13.52
N LEU A 298 -5.34 -26.01 -13.41
CA LEU A 298 -4.27 -26.95 -13.74
C LEU A 298 -4.28 -28.20 -12.84
N ILE A 299 -4.44 -28.03 -11.53
CA ILE A 299 -4.55 -29.14 -10.57
C ILE A 299 -5.77 -30.02 -10.89
N GLU A 300 -6.93 -29.41 -11.17
CA GLU A 300 -8.15 -30.14 -11.51
C GLU A 300 -7.97 -30.97 -12.80
N ARG A 301 -7.34 -30.38 -13.82
CA ARG A 301 -7.03 -31.09 -15.07
C ARG A 301 -6.03 -32.24 -14.86
N GLU A 302 -5.00 -32.05 -14.05
CA GLU A 302 -4.03 -33.11 -13.74
C GLU A 302 -4.70 -34.29 -13.00
N ARG A 303 -5.56 -34.00 -12.03
CA ARG A 303 -6.33 -35.03 -11.30
C ARG A 303 -7.27 -35.81 -12.21
N MET A 304 -7.92 -35.11 -13.16
CA MET A 304 -8.79 -35.75 -14.15
C MET A 304 -7.97 -36.69 -15.04
N GLN A 305 -6.83 -36.23 -15.56
CA GLN A 305 -5.94 -37.06 -16.39
C GLN A 305 -5.43 -38.30 -15.61
N GLN A 306 -5.04 -38.14 -14.35
CA GLN A 306 -4.61 -39.24 -13.50
C GLN A 306 -5.74 -40.26 -13.24
N SER A 307 -6.96 -39.78 -13.01
CA SER A 307 -8.13 -40.64 -12.79
C SER A 307 -8.49 -41.44 -14.06
N LEU A 308 -8.41 -40.81 -15.23
CA LEU A 308 -8.63 -41.49 -16.52
C LEU A 308 -7.55 -42.54 -16.79
N ASN A 309 -6.28 -42.21 -16.53
CA ASN A 309 -5.18 -43.17 -16.67
C ASN A 309 -5.34 -44.38 -15.74
N LEU A 310 -5.74 -44.16 -14.49
CA LEU A 310 -6.00 -45.25 -13.53
C LEU A 310 -7.17 -46.12 -13.97
N ALA A 311 -8.28 -45.51 -14.41
CA ALA A 311 -9.43 -46.26 -14.91
C ALA A 311 -9.05 -47.14 -16.12
N LYS A 312 -8.24 -46.61 -17.03
CA LYS A 312 -7.68 -47.36 -18.16
C LYS A 312 -6.81 -48.53 -17.71
N GLU A 313 -5.94 -48.33 -16.71
CA GLU A 313 -5.08 -49.39 -16.17
C GLU A 313 -5.89 -50.50 -15.49
N VAL A 314 -6.90 -50.16 -14.69
CA VAL A 314 -7.81 -51.13 -14.06
C VAL A 314 -8.52 -51.96 -15.13
N GLN A 315 -9.05 -51.31 -16.16
CA GLN A 315 -9.75 -51.98 -17.25
C GLN A 315 -8.84 -52.93 -18.04
N GLN A 316 -7.61 -52.53 -18.35
CA GLN A 316 -6.63 -53.39 -19.02
C GLN A 316 -6.26 -54.63 -18.18
N ASN A 317 -6.23 -54.50 -16.85
CA ASN A 317 -5.97 -55.62 -15.95
C ASN A 317 -7.14 -56.61 -15.84
N LEU A 318 -8.36 -56.22 -16.24
CA LEU A 318 -9.51 -57.12 -16.30
C LEU A 318 -9.51 -58.01 -17.55
N LEU A 319 -8.69 -57.70 -18.57
CA LEU A 319 -8.63 -58.49 -19.80
C LEU A 319 -7.71 -59.73 -19.63
N PRO A 320 -7.99 -60.83 -20.35
CA PRO A 320 -7.16 -62.03 -20.31
C PRO A 320 -5.73 -61.73 -20.74
N LYS A 321 -4.76 -62.04 -19.88
CA LYS A 321 -3.33 -61.82 -20.15
C LYS A 321 -2.75 -62.77 -21.19
N ASN A 322 -3.36 -63.94 -21.35
CA ASN A 322 -2.96 -64.97 -22.29
C ASN A 322 -4.18 -65.47 -23.06
N ASN A 323 -3.95 -65.86 -24.31
CA ASN A 323 -4.95 -66.54 -25.12
C ASN A 323 -5.31 -67.91 -24.51
N LEU A 324 -6.59 -68.29 -24.61
CA LEU A 324 -7.05 -69.62 -24.24
C LEU A 324 -6.42 -70.67 -25.15
N LYS A 325 -5.81 -71.72 -24.56
CA LYS A 325 -5.22 -72.82 -25.30
C LYS A 325 -6.14 -74.03 -25.27
N VAL A 326 -6.74 -74.36 -26.41
CA VAL A 326 -7.59 -75.54 -26.61
C VAL A 326 -7.05 -76.35 -27.77
N ASN A 327 -6.95 -77.67 -27.62
CA ASN A 327 -6.44 -78.54 -28.69
C ASN A 327 -7.30 -78.42 -29.95
N GLY A 328 -6.66 -78.10 -31.08
CA GLY A 328 -7.30 -77.97 -32.39
C GLY A 328 -7.79 -76.56 -32.74
N PHE A 329 -7.68 -75.56 -31.85
CA PHE A 329 -8.11 -74.19 -32.10
C PHE A 329 -7.02 -73.16 -31.72
N ASP A 330 -6.89 -72.10 -32.53
CA ASP A 330 -6.09 -70.91 -32.21
C ASP A 330 -7.04 -69.73 -31.96
N ILE A 331 -7.05 -69.24 -30.71
CA ILE A 331 -8.02 -68.24 -30.25
C ILE A 331 -7.26 -67.00 -29.80
N ALA A 332 -7.68 -65.83 -30.27
CA ALA A 332 -7.18 -64.54 -29.82
C ALA A 332 -8.34 -63.59 -29.50
N GLY A 333 -8.18 -62.78 -28.46
CA GLY A 333 -9.12 -61.72 -28.10
C GLY A 333 -8.44 -60.35 -28.17
N LYS A 334 -9.19 -59.33 -28.57
CA LYS A 334 -8.73 -57.94 -28.55
C LYS A 334 -9.92 -57.03 -28.23
N SER A 335 -9.75 -56.17 -27.22
CA SER A 335 -10.68 -55.07 -26.95
C SER A 335 -10.12 -53.78 -27.56
N VAL A 336 -10.92 -53.06 -28.33
CA VAL A 336 -10.56 -51.79 -28.97
C VAL A 336 -11.44 -50.70 -28.37
N TYR A 337 -10.83 -49.76 -27.66
CA TYR A 337 -11.52 -48.69 -26.96
C TYR A 337 -11.95 -47.57 -27.92
N CYS A 338 -13.11 -46.97 -27.67
CA CYS A 338 -13.61 -45.82 -28.43
C CYS A 338 -12.92 -44.51 -28.00
N ASP A 339 -12.66 -44.35 -26.69
CA ASP A 339 -12.03 -43.16 -26.07
C ASP A 339 -10.97 -43.57 -25.02
N GLU A 340 -10.46 -42.60 -24.23
CA GLU A 340 -9.45 -42.82 -23.18
C GLU A 340 -9.91 -43.81 -22.09
N THR A 341 -11.23 -43.89 -21.84
CA THR A 341 -11.87 -44.87 -20.94
C THR A 341 -13.25 -45.23 -21.50
N GLY A 342 -13.52 -46.50 -21.78
CA GLY A 342 -14.83 -46.94 -22.27
C GLY A 342 -14.75 -48.09 -23.27
N GLY A 343 -14.60 -49.30 -22.76
CA GLY A 343 -14.61 -50.51 -23.57
C GLY A 343 -15.17 -51.68 -22.79
N ASP A 344 -15.77 -52.61 -23.51
CA ASP A 344 -16.28 -53.83 -22.92
C ASP A 344 -15.12 -54.72 -22.44
N TYR A 345 -15.39 -55.54 -21.44
CA TYR A 345 -14.48 -56.58 -20.97
C TYR A 345 -14.96 -57.94 -21.50
N TYR A 346 -14.02 -58.85 -21.74
CA TYR A 346 -14.31 -60.25 -22.06
C TYR A 346 -13.43 -61.13 -21.19
N ASP A 347 -13.83 -62.38 -20.99
CA ASP A 347 -13.03 -63.41 -20.32
C ASP A 347 -13.24 -64.76 -21.01
N PHE A 348 -12.32 -65.70 -20.77
CA PHE A 348 -12.46 -67.08 -21.23
C PHE A 348 -13.00 -67.93 -20.07
N ILE A 349 -14.22 -68.46 -20.20
CA ILE A 349 -14.88 -69.32 -19.19
C ILE A 349 -14.73 -70.78 -19.57
#